data_AF-A0A6N3CC10-F1
#
_entry.id   AF-A0A6N3CC10-F1
#
_cell.length_a   1.000
_cell.length_b   1.000
_cell.length_c   1.000
_cell.angle_alpha   90.00
_cell.angle_beta   90.00
_cell.angle_gamma   90.00
#
_symmetry.space_group_name_H-M   'P 1'
#
loop_
_entity.id
_entity.type
_entity.pdbx_description
1 polymer ?
#
loop_
_entity_poly.entity_id
_entity_poly.type
_entity_poly.pdbx_seq_one_letter_code
_entity_poly.pdbx_strand_id
1 'polypeptide(L)'
;MSNIVEKISNIPNLYKVNGAESIEISKAQKCLGVQFSTDYIDYLKQFGAISFWGTELTGLNISGPMNVVEATKEERRFNKDFPKGCFVLENIGIDNIIVVMNQDGFVFSVYRDKVRKICNSFSEYIDICLKRNQ
;
A
#
# COMPACT_ATOMS: atom_id res chain seq x y z
N MET A 1 19.75 2.05 7.38
CA MET A 1 18.34 2.44 7.55
C MET A 1 18.03 3.39 6.42
N SER A 2 17.51 2.88 5.30
CA SER A 2 17.06 3.74 4.21
C SER A 2 15.72 4.32 4.64
N ASN A 3 15.66 5.64 4.82
CA ASN A 3 14.42 6.32 5.15
C ASN A 3 13.47 6.14 3.95
N ILE A 4 12.33 5.47 4.17
CA ILE A 4 11.32 5.22 3.12
C ILE A 4 10.90 6.53 2.43
N VAL A 5 10.83 7.63 3.19
CA VAL A 5 10.52 8.97 2.68
C VAL A 5 11.59 9.46 1.71
N GLU A 6 12.86 9.30 2.05
CA GLU A 6 13.97 9.70 1.18
C GLU A 6 13.98 8.86 -0.10
N LYS A 7 13.81 7.54 0.03
CA LYS A 7 13.75 6.61 -1.12
C LYS A 7 12.65 7.02 -2.10
N ILE A 8 11.43 7.26 -1.60
CA ILE A 8 10.29 7.64 -2.43
C ILE A 8 10.46 9.06 -3.00
N SER A 9 10.99 10.00 -2.22
CA SER A 9 11.19 11.39 -2.67
C SER A 9 12.17 11.53 -3.83
N ASN A 10 13.09 10.57 -3.97
CA ASN A 10 14.07 10.53 -5.06
C ASN A 10 13.53 9.93 -6.36
N ILE A 11 12.27 9.48 -6.40
CA ILE A 11 11.65 8.92 -7.62
C ILE A 11 11.32 10.05 -8.60
N PRO A 12 11.88 10.06 -9.83
CA PRO A 12 11.54 11.03 -10.86
C PRO A 12 10.07 10.97 -11.27
N ASN A 13 9.45 12.13 -11.48
CA ASN A 13 8.05 12.26 -11.92
C ASN A 13 7.05 11.60 -10.95
N LEU A 14 7.36 11.56 -9.65
CA LEU A 14 6.47 11.09 -8.61
C LEU A 14 5.21 11.97 -8.51
N TYR A 15 4.05 11.38 -8.78
CA TYR A 15 2.78 11.97 -8.37
C TYR A 15 2.50 11.59 -6.91
N LYS A 16 2.06 12.57 -6.13
CA LYS A 16 1.65 12.40 -4.74
C LYS A 16 0.45 13.28 -4.45
N VAL A 17 -0.38 12.83 -3.51
CA VAL A 17 -1.40 13.69 -2.91
C VAL A 17 -0.82 14.40 -1.68
N ASN A 18 -1.67 14.80 -0.74
CA ASN A 18 -1.27 15.43 0.50
C ASN A 18 -1.06 14.38 1.59
N GLY A 19 0.02 14.56 2.36
CA GLY A 19 0.29 13.78 3.55
C GLY A 19 -0.88 13.74 4.53
N ALA A 20 -1.05 12.59 5.20
CA ALA A 20 -2.13 12.35 6.15
C ALA A 20 -1.73 12.66 7.59
N GLU A 21 -2.66 13.22 8.35
CA GLU A 21 -2.45 13.48 9.76
C GLU A 21 -2.51 12.18 10.59
N SER A 22 -1.83 12.18 11.75
CA SER A 22 -1.82 11.02 12.65
C SER A 22 -3.22 10.58 13.09
N ILE A 23 -4.17 11.51 13.18
CA ILE A 23 -5.57 11.22 13.51
C ILE A 23 -6.29 10.46 12.38
N GLU A 24 -6.00 10.79 11.13
CA GLU A 24 -6.58 10.14 9.94
C GLU A 24 -6.04 8.71 9.81
N ILE A 25 -4.73 8.55 10.01
CA ILE A 25 -4.06 7.25 10.03
C ILE A 25 -4.64 6.37 11.14
N SER A 26 -4.82 6.91 12.35
CA SER A 26 -5.41 6.18 13.47
C SER A 26 -6.85 5.75 13.19
N LYS A 27 -7.66 6.62 12.55
CA LYS A 27 -9.02 6.29 12.11
C LYS A 27 -9.01 5.17 11.06
N ALA A 28 -8.10 5.22 10.09
CA ALA A 28 -7.96 4.20 9.05
C ALA A 28 -7.62 2.83 9.65
N GLN A 29 -6.61 2.76 10.53
CA GLN A 29 -6.24 1.54 11.25
C GLN A 29 -7.42 0.95 12.03
N LYS A 30 -8.14 1.80 12.80
CA LYS A 30 -9.33 1.38 13.56
C LYS A 30 -10.44 0.89 12.63
N CYS A 31 -10.67 1.55 11.50
CA CYS A 31 -11.69 1.19 10.54
C CYS A 31 -11.42 -0.16 9.87
N LEU A 32 -10.15 -0.46 9.60
CA LEU A 32 -9.71 -1.70 8.98
C LEU A 32 -9.43 -2.82 9.99
N GLY A 33 -9.32 -2.51 11.28
CA GLY A 33 -8.93 -3.48 12.30
C GLY A 33 -7.51 -4.04 12.09
N VAL A 34 -6.60 -3.22 11.56
CA VAL A 34 -5.19 -3.57 11.33
C VAL A 34 -4.28 -2.47 11.84
N GLN A 35 -3.01 -2.81 12.10
CA GLN A 35 -1.95 -1.82 12.32
C GLN A 35 -1.15 -1.65 11.04
N PHE A 36 -0.60 -0.46 10.84
CA PHE A 36 0.32 -0.16 9.75
C PHE A 36 1.75 -0.23 10.26
N SER A 37 2.66 -0.73 9.42
CA SER A 37 4.09 -0.69 9.69
C SER A 37 4.59 0.75 9.81
N THR A 38 5.67 0.99 10.55
CA THR A 38 6.29 2.32 10.72
C THR A 38 6.59 2.99 9.38
N ASP A 39 7.17 2.24 8.43
CA ASP A 39 7.51 2.75 7.10
C ASP A 39 6.26 3.21 6.32
N TYR A 40 5.16 2.45 6.44
CA TYR A 40 3.90 2.84 5.79
C TYR A 40 3.27 4.07 6.46
N ILE A 41 3.40 4.22 7.78
CA ILE A 41 2.94 5.42 8.49
C ILE A 41 3.73 6.66 8.01
N ASP A 42 5.05 6.56 7.89
CA ASP A 42 5.89 7.67 7.41
C ASP A 42 5.56 8.02 5.95
N TYR A 43 5.31 7.01 5.12
CA TYR A 43 4.78 7.18 3.77
C TYR A 43 3.44 7.92 3.74
N LEU A 44 2.45 7.49 4.53
CA LEU A 44 1.14 8.13 4.58
C LEU A 44 1.26 9.59 5.04
N LYS A 45 2.06 9.86 6.06
CA LYS A 45 2.28 11.22 6.59
C LYS A 45 2.93 12.14 5.57
N GLN A 46 3.82 11.63 4.73
CA GLN A 46 4.55 12.47 3.78
C GLN A 46 3.82 12.64 2.45
N PHE A 47 3.20 11.58 1.94
CA PHE A 47 2.73 11.54 0.55
C PHE A 47 1.22 11.31 0.43
N GLY A 48 0.57 10.78 1.46
CA GLY A 48 -0.83 10.35 1.42
C GLY A 48 -0.99 9.10 0.58
N ALA A 49 -0.87 9.23 -0.74
CA ALA A 49 -0.85 8.17 -1.76
C ALA A 49 0.12 8.59 -2.89
N ILE A 50 0.67 7.63 -3.64
CA ILE A 50 1.59 7.94 -4.76
C ILE A 50 1.27 7.17 -6.03
N SER A 51 1.69 7.75 -7.17
CA SER A 51 1.75 7.06 -8.46
C SER A 51 3.04 7.41 -9.18
N PHE A 52 3.71 6.41 -9.75
CA PHE A 52 4.91 6.57 -10.55
C PHE A 52 5.09 5.38 -11.48
N TRP A 53 5.47 5.61 -12.74
CA TRP A 53 5.82 4.55 -13.70
C TRP A 53 4.81 3.38 -13.72
N GLY A 54 3.51 3.66 -13.77
CA GLY A 54 2.47 2.62 -13.76
C GLY A 54 2.31 1.84 -12.45
N THR A 55 3.02 2.22 -11.38
CA THR A 55 2.81 1.77 -10.00
C THR A 55 1.86 2.73 -9.30
N GLU A 56 0.82 2.19 -8.69
CA GLU A 56 -0.20 2.97 -7.97
C GLU A 56 -0.34 2.45 -6.54
N LEU A 57 0.28 3.17 -5.59
CA LEU A 57 0.21 2.78 -4.19
C LEU A 57 -0.94 3.48 -3.50
N THR A 58 -1.81 2.67 -2.91
CA THR A 58 -2.94 3.16 -2.14
C THR A 58 -2.47 3.92 -0.91
N GLY A 59 -3.36 4.76 -0.39
CA GLY A 59 -3.04 5.64 0.70
C GLY A 59 -4.23 6.39 1.26
N LEU A 60 -3.97 7.55 1.85
CA LEU A 60 -4.99 8.44 2.45
C LEU A 60 -5.03 9.78 1.72
N ASN A 61 -6.01 10.62 2.08
CA ASN A 61 -6.27 11.93 1.47
C ASN A 61 -6.57 11.88 -0.04
N ILE A 62 -7.06 10.74 -0.48
CA ILE A 62 -7.62 10.46 -1.80
C ILE A 62 -8.90 9.62 -1.60
N SER A 63 -9.77 9.55 -2.60
CA SER A 63 -10.99 8.73 -2.59
C SER A 63 -10.92 7.62 -3.64
N GLY A 64 -11.85 6.67 -3.58
CA GLY A 64 -11.98 5.60 -4.57
C GLY A 64 -10.92 4.51 -4.43
N PRO A 65 -10.55 3.82 -5.52
CA PRO A 65 -9.71 2.62 -5.47
C PRO A 65 -8.27 2.88 -4.98
N MET A 66 -7.84 4.15 -4.96
CA MET A 66 -6.55 4.57 -4.41
C MET A 66 -6.58 4.86 -2.90
N ASN A 67 -7.76 4.93 -2.29
CA ASN A 67 -7.89 5.05 -0.85
C ASN A 67 -7.71 3.67 -0.20
N VAL A 68 -6.71 3.52 0.69
CA VAL A 68 -6.37 2.26 1.34
C VAL A 68 -7.55 1.65 2.11
N VAL A 69 -8.41 2.48 2.70
CA VAL A 69 -9.59 2.02 3.46
C VAL A 69 -10.67 1.53 2.52
N GLU A 70 -10.98 2.29 1.47
CA GLU A 70 -11.99 1.90 0.48
C GLU A 70 -11.56 0.65 -0.28
N ALA A 71 -10.34 0.65 -0.83
CA ALA A 71 -9.77 -0.49 -1.54
C ALA A 71 -9.74 -1.77 -0.69
N THR A 72 -9.31 -1.67 0.57
CA THR A 72 -9.28 -2.84 1.46
C THR A 72 -10.68 -3.35 1.81
N LYS A 73 -11.65 -2.45 2.02
CA LYS A 73 -13.03 -2.87 2.31
C LYS A 73 -13.69 -3.53 1.10
N GLU A 74 -13.45 -2.98 -0.09
CA GLU A 74 -13.94 -3.52 -1.34
C GLU A 74 -13.40 -4.93 -1.57
N GLU A 75 -12.07 -5.10 -1.45
CA GLU A 75 -11.45 -6.42 -1.61
C GLU A 75 -11.94 -7.43 -0.58
N ARG A 76 -12.09 -7.04 0.69
CA ARG A 76 -12.66 -7.93 1.73
C ARG A 76 -14.12 -8.31 1.47
N ARG A 77 -14.87 -7.49 0.72
CA ARG A 77 -16.25 -7.79 0.35
C ARG A 77 -16.32 -8.85 -0.75
N PHE A 78 -15.42 -8.78 -1.73
CA PHE A 78 -15.41 -9.69 -2.89
C PHE A 78 -14.58 -10.95 -2.65
N ASN A 79 -13.48 -10.86 -1.91
CA ASN A 79 -12.60 -11.97 -1.59
C ASN A 79 -12.79 -12.42 -0.14
N LYS A 80 -13.57 -13.49 0.07
CA LYS A 80 -13.80 -14.07 1.41
C LYS A 80 -12.53 -14.63 2.06
N ASP A 81 -11.54 -14.97 1.24
CA ASP A 81 -10.25 -15.52 1.66
C ASP A 81 -9.16 -14.44 1.76
N PHE A 82 -9.55 -13.16 1.79
CA PHE A 82 -8.62 -12.05 1.96
C PHE A 82 -7.74 -12.27 3.21
N PRO A 83 -6.41 -12.13 3.10
CA PRO A 83 -5.50 -12.47 4.18
C PRO A 83 -5.73 -11.60 5.41
N LYS A 84 -5.93 -12.26 6.55
CA LYS A 84 -6.16 -11.60 7.85
C LYS A 84 -4.97 -10.72 8.22
N GLY A 85 -5.26 -9.58 8.85
CA GLY A 85 -4.23 -8.64 9.29
C GLY A 85 -3.55 -7.85 8.16
N CYS A 86 -4.00 -8.02 6.91
CA CYS A 86 -3.48 -7.28 5.77
C CYS A 86 -4.42 -6.15 5.34
N PHE A 87 -3.87 -5.22 4.55
CA PHE A 87 -4.57 -4.19 3.82
C PHE A 87 -4.03 -4.11 2.39
N VAL A 88 -4.83 -3.61 1.46
CA VAL A 88 -4.43 -3.45 0.05
C VAL A 88 -3.34 -2.38 0.00
N LEU A 89 -2.19 -2.71 -0.59
CA LEU A 89 -1.09 -1.79 -0.85
C LEU A 89 -1.19 -1.23 -2.27
N GLU A 90 -1.48 -2.08 -3.24
CA GLU A 90 -1.61 -1.73 -4.66
C GLU A 90 -2.63 -2.68 -5.31
N ASN A 91 -3.49 -2.14 -6.18
CA ASN A 91 -4.36 -2.94 -7.04
C ASN A 91 -3.80 -2.88 -8.46
N ILE A 92 -3.29 -4.01 -8.96
CA ILE A 92 -2.62 -4.05 -10.27
C ILE A 92 -3.65 -3.95 -11.43
N GLY A 93 -4.95 -4.12 -11.15
CA GLY A 93 -6.04 -3.91 -12.12
C GLY A 93 -6.11 -4.95 -13.26
N ILE A 94 -5.06 -5.76 -13.44
CA ILE A 94 -4.94 -6.82 -14.43
C ILE A 94 -4.98 -8.18 -13.72
N ASP A 95 -5.74 -9.11 -14.29
CA ASP A 95 -5.90 -10.49 -13.79
C ASP A 95 -6.38 -10.60 -12.33
N ASN A 96 -7.04 -9.58 -11.78
CA ASN A 96 -7.48 -9.54 -10.37
C ASN A 96 -6.33 -9.83 -9.37
N ILE A 97 -5.11 -9.38 -9.68
CA ILE A 97 -3.99 -9.46 -8.76
C ILE A 97 -3.99 -8.21 -7.88
N ILE A 98 -4.11 -8.43 -6.57
CA ILE A 98 -3.91 -7.37 -5.58
C ILE A 98 -2.62 -7.62 -4.81
N VAL A 99 -1.94 -6.55 -4.46
CA VAL A 99 -0.79 -6.57 -3.56
C VAL A 99 -1.26 -6.05 -2.22
N VAL A 100 -0.96 -6.81 -1.17
CA VAL A 100 -1.37 -6.50 0.19
C VAL A 100 -0.16 -6.47 1.11
N MET A 101 -0.27 -5.70 2.18
CA MET A 101 0.78 -5.58 3.20
C MET A 101 0.21 -5.84 4.59
N ASN A 102 1.01 -6.45 5.46
CA ASN A 102 0.65 -6.65 6.87
C ASN A 102 1.30 -5.59 7.78
N GLN A 103 1.02 -5.67 9.08
CA GLN A 103 1.57 -4.75 10.09
C GLN A 103 3.10 -4.79 10.21
N ASP A 104 3.74 -5.89 9.84
CA ASP A 104 5.20 -6.06 9.89
C ASP A 104 5.89 -5.51 8.64
N GLY A 105 5.12 -5.00 7.67
CA GLY A 105 5.63 -4.52 6.39
C GLY A 105 5.88 -5.63 5.36
N PHE A 106 5.49 -6.87 5.64
CA PHE A 106 5.57 -7.97 4.66
C PHE A 106 4.55 -7.77 3.56
N VAL A 107 5.00 -7.93 2.32
CA VAL A 107 4.16 -7.71 1.14
C VAL A 107 3.87 -9.03 0.44
N PHE A 108 2.62 -9.20 0.03
CA PHE A 108 2.11 -10.43 -0.58
C PHE A 108 1.30 -10.08 -1.84
N SER A 109 1.38 -10.94 -2.86
CA SER A 109 0.39 -10.96 -3.93
C SER A 109 -0.76 -11.87 -3.55
N VAL A 110 -1.99 -11.45 -3.82
CA VAL A 110 -3.19 -12.28 -3.73
C VAL A 110 -3.78 -12.41 -5.14
N TYR A 111 -3.96 -13.66 -5.57
CA TYR A 111 -4.68 -14.00 -6.79
C TYR A 111 -5.72 -15.06 -6.43
N ARG A 112 -7.00 -14.67 -6.47
CA ARG A 112 -8.11 -15.49 -5.97
C ARG A 112 -7.87 -15.92 -4.52
N ASP A 113 -7.74 -17.22 -4.28
CA ASP A 113 -7.49 -17.88 -2.99
C ASP A 113 -5.99 -18.05 -2.67
N LYS A 114 -5.10 -17.70 -3.62
CA LYS A 114 -3.65 -17.92 -3.48
C LYS A 114 -2.95 -16.67 -2.98
N VAL A 115 -2.35 -16.79 -1.79
CA VAL A 115 -1.48 -15.76 -1.20
C VAL A 115 -0.03 -16.19 -1.36
N ARG A 116 0.82 -15.31 -1.91
CA ARG A 116 2.27 -15.54 -2.05
C ARG A 116 3.04 -14.35 -1.52
N LYS A 117 4.05 -14.60 -0.69
CA LYS A 117 4.94 -13.54 -0.20
C LYS A 117 5.80 -13.02 -1.35
N ILE A 118 5.88 -11.69 -1.50
CA ILE A 118 6.72 -11.01 -2.48
C ILE A 118 8.06 -10.62 -1.83
N CYS A 119 8.01 -9.94 -0.69
CA CYS A 119 9.21 -9.42 -0.01
C CYS A 119 8.96 -9.23 1.49
N ASN A 120 10.02 -8.86 2.22
CA ASN A 120 10.03 -8.76 3.68
C ASN A 120 9.87 -7.33 4.20
N SER A 121 9.74 -6.33 3.32
CA SER A 121 9.53 -4.94 3.76
C SER A 121 8.87 -4.09 2.68
N PHE A 122 8.24 -3.01 3.10
CA PHE A 122 7.73 -1.99 2.19
C PHE A 122 8.86 -1.37 1.34
N SER A 123 10.01 -1.13 1.96
CA SER A 123 11.20 -0.60 1.29
C SER A 123 11.71 -1.52 0.17
N GLU A 124 11.72 -2.84 0.38
CA GLU A 124 12.03 -3.82 -0.68
C GLU A 124 10.97 -3.81 -1.78
N TYR A 125 9.70 -3.60 -1.44
CA TYR A 125 8.63 -3.51 -2.43
C TYR A 125 8.82 -2.30 -3.36
N ILE A 126 9.19 -1.14 -2.82
CA ILE A 126 9.54 0.03 -3.63
C ILE A 126 10.68 -0.31 -4.60
N ASP A 127 11.73 -1.00 -4.14
CA ASP A 127 12.84 -1.41 -5.03
C ASP A 127 12.37 -2.33 -6.17
N ILE A 128 11.40 -3.21 -5.91
CA ILE A 128 10.78 -4.05 -6.93
C ILE A 128 10.01 -3.17 -7.94
N CYS A 129 9.19 -2.23 -7.49
CA CYS A 129 8.43 -1.34 -8.38
C CYS A 129 9.36 -0.48 -9.27
N LEU A 130 10.46 0.01 -8.71
CA LEU A 130 11.46 0.78 -9.47
C LEU A 130 12.15 -0.05 -10.55
N LYS A 131 12.33 -1.35 -10.34
CA LYS A 131 12.93 -2.27 -11.31
C LYS A 131 11.97 -2.75 -12.40
N ARG A 132 10.65 -2.78 -12.14
CA ARG A 132 9.64 -3.22 -13.13
C ARG A 132 9.57 -2.32 -14.37
N ASN A 133 10.01 -1.07 -14.23
CA ASN A 133 9.85 -0.02 -15.24
C ASN A 133 11.18 0.50 -15.80
N GLN A 134 12.27 -0.24 -15.57
CA GLN A 134 13.56 -0.07 -16.26
C GLN A 134 13.60 -1.01 -17.47
#